data_AF-A0A259KP75-F1
#
_entry.id   AF-A0A259KP75-F1
#
_cell.length_a   1.000
_cell.length_b   1.000
_cell.length_c   1.000
_cell.angle_alpha   90.00
_cell.angle_beta   90.00
_cell.angle_gamma   90.00
#
_symmetry.space_group_name_H-M   'P 1'
#
loop_
_entity.id
_entity.type
_entity.pdbx_description
1 polymer ?
#
loop_
_entity_poly.entity_id
_entity_poly.type
_entity_poly.pdbx_seq_one_letter_code
_entity_poly.pdbx_strand_id
1 'polypeptide(L)'
;MTLNIAIIGAGIAGITAARTLAKAGHHVHVFEKSRGAGGRMSTRESTFGTFDHGAQYFTVRDPRFSLAIQAVPGTTEICRPWSANAVRVLDPLGHVFEAARATKDAHFVAKPGMNALVRHWAEPLGDAVTYNTQVNRLERGAKGLWTVHAVNSTSGKEVAQKYAGFDHVLLAIPSVQAENLLKASGKEAANAQWLKAMDAVDVAPSWTLMLAFPNATQPNLHIGPQWNAARSIHHRIAWLARESSKPGRGKVERWTVQASAAWSTEHITDTEARVKAKLLRAFAELTGIRAEPAHTQVHRWLYAKTITPLGVSHQYNPANGLGTCGDWHLGHRVEDAFVSGLELALAVCQSAKRL
;
A
#
# COMPACT_ATOMS: atom_id res chain seq x y z
N MET A 1 31.45 2.53 -6.46
CA MET A 1 31.42 1.08 -6.19
C MET A 1 30.04 0.52 -6.54
N THR A 2 29.94 -0.70 -7.09
CA THR A 2 28.65 -1.39 -7.30
C THR A 2 28.30 -2.18 -6.04
N LEU A 3 27.06 -2.04 -5.55
CA LEU A 3 26.57 -2.65 -4.32
C LEU A 3 25.54 -3.73 -4.63
N ASN A 4 25.48 -4.76 -3.79
CA ASN A 4 24.41 -5.76 -3.74
C ASN A 4 23.43 -5.39 -2.61
N ILE A 5 22.18 -5.09 -2.97
CA ILE A 5 21.21 -4.49 -2.04
C ILE A 5 19.95 -5.36 -1.95
N ALA A 6 19.67 -5.87 -0.75
CA ALA A 6 18.39 -6.51 -0.46
C ALA A 6 17.34 -5.45 -0.10
N ILE A 7 16.14 -5.58 -0.66
CA ILE A 7 15.00 -4.71 -0.39
C ILE A 7 13.84 -5.59 0.06
N ILE A 8 13.26 -5.31 1.22
CA ILE A 8 12.19 -6.12 1.79
C ILE A 8 10.88 -5.35 1.62
N GLY A 9 9.98 -5.88 0.79
CA GLY A 9 8.68 -5.32 0.44
C GLY A 9 8.61 -4.76 -0.99
N ALA A 10 7.65 -5.26 -1.78
CA ALA A 10 7.35 -4.78 -3.15
C ALA A 10 6.14 -3.83 -3.18
N GLY A 11 6.02 -2.97 -2.16
CA GLY A 11 5.14 -1.80 -2.20
C GLY A 11 5.73 -0.66 -3.03
N ILE A 12 4.98 0.44 -3.19
CA ILE A 12 5.45 1.60 -3.96
C ILE A 12 6.80 2.16 -3.44
N ALA A 13 7.02 2.17 -2.12
CA ALA A 13 8.30 2.59 -1.53
C ALA A 13 9.46 1.68 -1.98
N GLY A 14 9.33 0.36 -1.81
CA GLY A 14 10.37 -0.61 -2.14
C GLY A 14 10.66 -0.66 -3.64
N ILE A 15 9.64 -0.64 -4.49
CA ILE A 15 9.81 -0.61 -5.95
C ILE A 15 10.43 0.72 -6.41
N THR A 16 10.08 1.84 -5.79
CA THR A 16 10.74 3.13 -6.07
C THR A 16 12.21 3.08 -5.71
N ALA A 17 12.56 2.56 -4.53
CA ALA A 17 13.94 2.39 -4.10
C ALA A 17 14.72 1.46 -5.04
N ALA A 18 14.15 0.29 -5.35
CA ALA A 18 14.77 -0.71 -6.23
C ALA A 18 15.08 -0.17 -7.61
N ARG A 19 14.11 0.49 -8.26
CA ARG A 19 14.31 1.11 -9.58
C ARG A 19 15.37 2.20 -9.55
N THR A 20 15.38 3.02 -8.50
CA THR A 20 16.34 4.12 -8.36
C THR A 20 17.76 3.57 -8.22
N LEU A 21 17.95 2.56 -7.38
CA LEU A 21 19.24 1.91 -7.14
C LEU A 21 19.72 1.12 -8.37
N ALA A 22 18.83 0.39 -9.04
CA ALA A 22 19.15 -0.31 -10.28
C ALA A 22 19.57 0.66 -11.39
N LYS A 23 18.87 1.79 -11.55
CA LYS A 23 19.25 2.86 -12.49
C LYS A 23 20.59 3.52 -12.13
N ALA A 24 20.98 3.51 -10.86
CA ALA A 24 22.29 3.99 -10.41
C ALA A 24 23.42 2.96 -10.62
N GLY A 25 23.12 1.78 -11.19
CA GLY A 25 24.09 0.74 -11.48
C GLY A 25 24.34 -0.24 -10.34
N HIS A 26 23.50 -0.26 -9.30
CA HIS A 26 23.59 -1.24 -8.21
C HIS A 26 22.78 -2.50 -8.53
N HIS A 27 23.20 -3.63 -7.96
CA HIS A 27 22.42 -4.87 -7.98
C HIS A 27 21.39 -4.85 -6.86
N VAL A 28 20.14 -5.14 -7.19
CA VAL A 28 19.03 -5.15 -6.23
C VAL A 28 18.36 -6.51 -6.21
N HIS A 29 17.88 -6.92 -5.03
CA HIS A 29 17.00 -8.07 -4.85
C HIS A 29 15.82 -7.68 -3.96
N VAL A 30 14.61 -7.70 -4.50
CA VAL A 30 13.38 -7.37 -3.79
C VAL A 30 12.70 -8.65 -3.31
N PHE A 31 12.45 -8.76 -2.00
CA PHE A 31 11.72 -9.86 -1.38
C PHE A 31 10.29 -9.41 -1.05
N GLU A 32 9.29 -10.13 -1.57
CA GLU A 32 7.88 -9.87 -1.28
C GLU A 32 7.19 -11.14 -0.82
N LYS A 33 6.61 -11.11 0.39
CA LYS A 33 5.88 -12.24 0.96
C LYS A 33 4.59 -12.58 0.22
N SER A 34 4.02 -11.63 -0.51
CA SER A 34 2.77 -11.77 -1.25
C SER A 34 3.02 -12.29 -2.67
N ARG A 35 1.95 -12.65 -3.37
CA ARG A 35 1.97 -13.20 -4.75
C ARG A 35 2.32 -12.19 -5.85
N GLY A 36 2.50 -10.92 -5.51
CA GLY A 36 2.74 -9.87 -6.49
C GLY A 36 3.00 -8.50 -5.85
N ALA A 37 3.51 -7.57 -6.67
CA ALA A 37 3.79 -6.21 -6.24
C ALA A 37 2.49 -5.39 -6.05
N GLY A 38 2.57 -4.39 -5.17
CA GLY A 38 1.48 -3.43 -4.92
C GLY A 38 1.34 -3.04 -3.45
N GLY A 39 1.59 -3.96 -2.51
CA GLY A 39 1.37 -3.72 -1.09
C GLY A 39 -0.04 -3.20 -0.81
N ARG A 40 -0.16 -2.03 -0.17
CA ARG A 40 -1.45 -1.36 0.11
C ARG A 40 -2.11 -0.70 -1.10
N MET A 41 -1.46 -0.70 -2.28
CA MET A 41 -2.10 -0.35 -3.55
C MET A 41 -2.74 -1.59 -4.21
N SER A 42 -3.00 -2.66 -3.45
CA SER A 42 -3.50 -3.92 -3.99
C SER A 42 -4.91 -3.82 -4.58
N THR A 43 -5.11 -4.58 -5.66
CA THR A 43 -6.40 -4.84 -6.28
C THR A 43 -6.76 -6.31 -6.07
N ARG A 44 -8.00 -6.59 -5.70
CA ARG A 44 -8.58 -7.93 -5.57
C ARG A 44 -9.37 -8.23 -6.83
N GLU A 45 -9.20 -9.43 -7.38
CA GLU A 45 -10.01 -9.92 -8.50
C GLU A 45 -11.17 -10.77 -7.98
N SER A 46 -12.29 -10.72 -8.68
CA SER A 46 -13.47 -11.56 -8.48
C SER A 46 -14.12 -11.87 -9.82
N THR A 47 -15.07 -12.81 -9.85
CA THR A 47 -15.90 -13.08 -11.03
C THR A 47 -16.72 -11.87 -11.47
N PHE A 48 -16.91 -10.88 -10.60
CA PHE A 48 -17.67 -9.66 -10.87
C PHE A 48 -16.78 -8.47 -11.27
N GLY A 49 -15.46 -8.66 -11.35
CA GLY A 49 -14.47 -7.62 -11.65
C GLY A 49 -13.55 -7.31 -10.48
N THR A 50 -12.85 -6.18 -10.58
CA THR A 50 -11.80 -5.79 -9.63
C THR A 50 -12.28 -4.85 -8.52
N PHE A 51 -11.62 -4.94 -7.37
CA PHE A 51 -11.76 -4.06 -6.22
C PHE A 51 -10.40 -3.55 -5.77
N ASP A 52 -10.17 -2.24 -5.85
CA ASP A 52 -9.04 -1.64 -5.15
C ASP A 52 -9.39 -1.61 -3.66
N HIS A 53 -8.82 -2.49 -2.84
CA HIS A 53 -9.26 -2.68 -1.44
C HIS A 53 -8.32 -2.05 -0.42
N GLY A 54 -7.24 -1.41 -0.88
CA GLY A 54 -6.37 -0.56 -0.08
C GLY A 54 -6.50 0.91 -0.52
N ALA A 55 -5.46 1.47 -1.12
CA ALA A 55 -5.48 2.83 -1.64
C ALA A 55 -6.58 3.02 -2.70
N GLN A 56 -7.48 3.98 -2.46
CA GLN A 56 -8.64 4.23 -3.32
C GLN A 56 -8.34 5.20 -4.46
N TYR A 57 -7.41 6.12 -4.22
CA TYR A 57 -6.82 7.08 -5.13
C TYR A 57 -5.51 7.59 -4.51
N PHE A 58 -4.78 8.39 -5.26
CA PHE A 58 -3.67 9.19 -4.73
C PHE A 58 -3.64 10.56 -5.38
N THR A 59 -2.99 11.51 -4.70
CA THR A 59 -2.69 12.84 -5.24
C THR A 59 -1.21 12.93 -5.59
N VAL A 60 -0.86 13.85 -6.47
CA VAL A 60 0.52 14.10 -6.89
C VAL A 60 0.82 15.58 -6.66
N ARG A 61 1.71 15.87 -5.72
CA ARG A 61 2.11 17.20 -5.25
C ARG A 61 3.63 17.36 -5.23
N ASP A 62 4.38 16.31 -4.89
CA ASP A 62 5.83 16.33 -4.94
C ASP A 62 6.29 16.38 -6.41
N PRO A 63 7.11 17.37 -6.82
CA PRO A 63 7.56 17.50 -8.20
C PRO A 63 8.27 16.26 -8.74
N ARG A 64 8.96 15.49 -7.87
CA ARG A 64 9.69 14.27 -8.25
C ARG A 64 8.73 13.12 -8.48
N PHE A 65 7.61 13.06 -7.74
CA PHE A 65 6.57 12.07 -8.01
C PHE A 65 5.84 12.41 -9.32
N SER A 66 5.55 13.70 -9.56
CA SER A 66 5.02 14.17 -10.84
C SER A 66 5.94 13.81 -12.00
N LEU A 67 7.25 14.07 -11.85
CA LEU A 67 8.24 13.71 -12.87
C LEU A 67 8.28 12.19 -13.10
N ALA A 68 8.21 11.37 -12.06
CA ALA A 68 8.20 9.90 -12.21
C ALA A 68 6.95 9.42 -12.98
N ILE A 69 5.77 10.01 -12.72
CA ILE A 69 4.54 9.70 -13.46
C ILE A 69 4.65 10.09 -14.94
N GLN A 70 5.33 11.19 -15.26
CA GLN A 70 5.47 11.69 -16.63
C GLN A 70 6.60 11.01 -17.41
N ALA A 71 7.73 10.75 -16.76
CA ALA A 71 8.97 10.35 -17.43
C ALA A 71 9.16 8.83 -17.53
N VAL A 72 8.49 8.02 -16.70
CA VAL A 72 8.54 6.57 -16.83
C VAL A 72 7.59 6.14 -17.96
N PRO A 73 8.10 5.58 -19.08
CA PRO A 73 7.26 5.20 -20.23
C PRO A 73 6.09 4.31 -19.80
N GLY A 74 4.89 4.52 -20.36
CA GLY A 74 3.68 3.75 -20.03
C GLY A 74 2.91 4.26 -18.80
N THR A 75 3.51 5.10 -17.96
CA THR A 75 2.90 5.48 -16.67
C THR A 75 1.75 6.47 -16.85
N THR A 76 1.84 7.39 -17.82
CA THR A 76 0.76 8.33 -18.19
C THR A 76 -0.46 7.62 -18.76
N GLU A 77 -0.27 6.45 -19.36
CA GLU A 77 -1.35 5.64 -19.91
C GLU A 77 -2.10 4.93 -18.77
N ILE A 78 -1.35 4.43 -17.77
CA ILE A 78 -1.83 3.69 -16.61
C ILE A 78 -2.50 4.59 -15.58
N CYS A 79 -1.89 5.72 -15.23
CA CYS A 79 -2.39 6.63 -14.20
C CYS A 79 -3.32 7.67 -14.81
N ARG A 80 -4.61 7.61 -14.45
CA ARG A 80 -5.62 8.52 -14.97
C ARG A 80 -6.28 9.30 -13.83
N PRO A 81 -6.57 10.60 -14.03
CA PRO A 81 -7.48 11.32 -13.16
C PRO A 81 -8.82 10.59 -13.10
N TRP A 82 -9.30 10.33 -11.89
CA TRP A 82 -10.64 9.85 -11.62
C TRP A 82 -11.56 11.04 -11.43
N SER A 83 -12.60 11.14 -12.25
CA SER A 83 -13.61 12.19 -12.22
C SER A 83 -14.55 12.12 -10.99
N ALA A 84 -14.03 11.73 -9.82
CA ALA A 84 -14.69 11.89 -8.54
C ALA A 84 -14.46 13.32 -8.01
N ASN A 85 -14.73 14.31 -8.85
CA ASN A 85 -14.56 15.75 -8.59
C ASN A 85 -15.63 16.24 -7.59
N ALA A 86 -15.73 15.58 -6.45
CA ALA A 86 -16.39 16.03 -5.24
C ALA A 86 -16.47 14.87 -4.24
N VAL A 87 -15.40 14.59 -3.49
CA VAL A 87 -15.53 13.71 -2.31
C VAL A 87 -16.40 14.46 -1.30
N ARG A 88 -17.67 14.06 -1.22
CA ARG A 88 -18.63 14.60 -0.26
C ARG A 88 -18.30 14.09 1.15
N VAL A 89 -18.68 14.85 2.17
CA VAL A 89 -18.70 14.36 3.55
C VAL A 89 -20.14 14.04 3.90
N LEU A 90 -20.41 12.79 4.27
CA LEU A 90 -21.74 12.33 4.70
C LEU A 90 -21.87 12.37 6.22
N ASP A 91 -23.02 12.82 6.71
CA ASP A 91 -23.42 12.70 8.12
C ASP A 91 -23.71 11.21 8.49
N PRO A 92 -23.99 10.89 9.76
CA PRO A 92 -24.31 9.53 10.16
C PRO A 92 -25.61 8.96 9.56
N LEU A 93 -26.47 9.78 8.98
CA LEU A 93 -27.71 9.38 8.30
C LEU A 93 -27.54 9.24 6.78
N GLY A 94 -26.35 9.54 6.24
CA GLY A 94 -26.06 9.48 4.80
C GLY A 94 -26.40 10.76 4.04
N HIS A 95 -26.80 11.84 4.72
CA HIS A 95 -27.02 13.13 4.09
C HIS A 95 -25.69 13.85 3.84
N VAL A 96 -25.67 14.71 2.82
CA VAL A 96 -24.49 15.53 2.54
C VAL A 96 -24.32 16.56 3.66
N PHE A 97 -23.30 16.38 4.48
CA PHE A 97 -22.93 17.25 5.59
C PHE A 97 -22.07 18.44 5.12
N GLU A 98 -21.05 18.15 4.30
CA GLU A 98 -20.19 19.16 3.69
C GLU A 98 -20.16 18.93 2.17
N ALA A 99 -20.43 19.99 1.40
CA ALA A 99 -20.17 19.98 -0.02
C ALA A 99 -18.69 19.71 -0.27
N ALA A 100 -18.36 19.06 -1.38
CA ALA A 100 -16.98 18.70 -1.60
C ALA A 100 -16.09 19.93 -1.73
N ARG A 101 -14.95 19.89 -1.05
CA ARG A 101 -13.94 20.94 -1.13
C ARG A 101 -13.40 21.01 -2.56
N ALA A 102 -13.35 22.21 -3.11
CA ALA A 102 -12.68 22.48 -4.38
C ALA A 102 -11.16 22.36 -4.20
N THR A 103 -10.63 21.13 -4.20
CA THR A 103 -9.18 20.90 -4.24
C THR A 103 -8.71 21.00 -5.68
N LYS A 104 -7.62 21.73 -5.93
CA LYS A 104 -7.00 21.80 -7.27
C LYS A 104 -6.31 20.48 -7.68
N ASP A 105 -6.07 19.60 -6.72
CA ASP A 105 -5.38 18.33 -6.96
C ASP A 105 -6.31 17.30 -7.60
N ALA A 106 -5.87 16.70 -8.69
CA ALA A 106 -6.55 15.56 -9.29
C ALA A 106 -6.40 14.31 -8.40
N HIS A 107 -7.49 13.55 -8.26
CA HIS A 107 -7.46 12.20 -7.68
C HIS A 107 -7.04 11.20 -8.75
N PHE A 108 -5.80 10.72 -8.71
CA PHE A 108 -5.31 9.72 -9.64
C PHE A 108 -5.67 8.30 -9.20
N VAL A 109 -5.96 7.46 -10.18
CA VAL A 109 -6.05 6.02 -10.03
C VAL A 109 -5.25 5.33 -11.14
N ALA A 110 -4.63 4.19 -10.85
CA ALA A 110 -4.04 3.34 -11.88
C ALA A 110 -5.11 2.45 -12.53
N LYS A 111 -4.97 2.09 -13.81
CA LYS A 111 -5.86 1.15 -14.53
C LYS A 111 -5.05 -0.07 -15.04
N PRO A 112 -5.63 -1.29 -15.09
CA PRO A 112 -7.03 -1.63 -14.79
C PRO A 112 -7.36 -1.74 -13.29
N GLY A 113 -6.36 -1.69 -12.41
CA GLY A 113 -6.50 -1.64 -10.97
C GLY A 113 -5.42 -0.77 -10.34
N MET A 114 -5.58 -0.39 -9.08
CA MET A 114 -4.63 0.45 -8.35
C MET A 114 -3.22 -0.14 -8.30
N ASN A 115 -3.10 -1.48 -8.29
CA ASN A 115 -1.80 -2.16 -8.27
C ASN A 115 -1.04 -2.09 -9.60
N ALA A 116 -1.70 -1.67 -10.68
CA ALA A 116 -1.10 -1.62 -12.01
C ALA A 116 0.11 -0.68 -12.07
N LEU A 117 0.10 0.44 -11.33
CA LEU A 117 1.25 1.34 -11.25
C LEU A 117 2.48 0.62 -10.68
N VAL A 118 2.33 -0.04 -9.54
CA VAL A 118 3.46 -0.70 -8.86
C VAL A 118 3.95 -1.90 -9.66
N ARG A 119 3.04 -2.66 -10.30
CA ARG A 119 3.41 -3.78 -11.18
C ARG A 119 4.18 -3.31 -12.41
N HIS A 120 3.69 -2.28 -13.09
CA HIS A 120 4.38 -1.65 -14.22
C HIS A 120 5.77 -1.16 -13.83
N TRP A 121 5.90 -0.61 -12.63
CA TRP A 121 7.18 -0.18 -12.13
C TRP A 121 8.10 -1.34 -11.72
N ALA A 122 7.55 -2.46 -11.27
CA ALA A 122 8.32 -3.65 -10.95
C ALA A 122 8.79 -4.42 -12.19
N GLU A 123 8.08 -4.34 -13.31
CA GLU A 123 8.36 -5.14 -14.53
C GLU A 123 9.82 -5.05 -15.01
N PRO A 124 10.47 -3.87 -15.13
CA PRO A 124 11.86 -3.79 -15.58
C PRO A 124 12.89 -4.39 -14.60
N LEU A 125 12.49 -4.72 -13.37
CA LEU A 125 13.37 -5.39 -12.40
C LEU A 125 13.44 -6.91 -12.66
N GLY A 126 12.47 -7.48 -13.38
CA GLY A 126 12.47 -8.90 -13.75
C GLY A 126 12.71 -9.85 -12.56
N ASP A 127 13.67 -10.75 -12.72
CA ASP A 127 14.03 -11.78 -11.73
C ASP A 127 14.63 -11.22 -10.44
N ALA A 128 14.94 -9.93 -10.38
CA ALA A 128 15.34 -9.27 -9.15
C ALA A 128 14.19 -9.21 -8.11
N VAL A 129 12.94 -9.45 -8.50
CA VAL A 129 11.79 -9.47 -7.58
C VAL A 129 11.34 -10.89 -7.31
N THR A 130 11.49 -11.36 -6.07
CA THR A 130 11.03 -12.69 -5.64
C THR A 130 9.75 -12.56 -4.83
N TYR A 131 8.67 -13.13 -5.37
CA TYR A 131 7.36 -13.21 -4.72
C TYR A 131 7.18 -14.47 -3.87
N ASN A 132 6.16 -14.47 -3.00
CA ASN A 132 5.87 -15.53 -2.03
C ASN A 132 7.02 -15.80 -1.06
N THR A 133 7.95 -14.86 -0.87
CA THR A 133 9.14 -15.03 -0.04
C THR A 133 9.12 -14.06 1.12
N GLN A 134 8.80 -14.57 2.32
CA GLN A 134 8.76 -13.79 3.55
C GLN A 134 10.12 -13.81 4.23
N VAL A 135 10.76 -12.65 4.35
CA VAL A 135 11.94 -12.50 5.19
C VAL A 135 11.55 -12.54 6.66
N ASN A 136 12.23 -13.37 7.44
CA ASN A 136 11.97 -13.55 8.87
C ASN A 136 13.18 -13.23 9.76
N ARG A 137 14.39 -13.20 9.20
CA ARG A 137 15.62 -12.89 9.95
C ARG A 137 16.70 -12.33 9.02
N LEU A 138 17.46 -11.38 9.53
CA LEU A 138 18.68 -10.84 8.95
C LEU A 138 19.86 -11.28 9.81
N GLU A 139 20.99 -11.50 9.17
CA GLU A 139 22.22 -11.88 9.85
C GLU A 139 23.40 -11.19 9.18
N ARG A 140 24.24 -10.53 9.99
CA ARG A 140 25.44 -9.87 9.50
C ARG A 140 26.66 -10.75 9.78
N GLY A 141 27.36 -11.14 8.71
CA GLY A 141 28.55 -11.97 8.82
C GLY A 141 29.79 -11.18 9.21
N ALA A 142 30.87 -11.89 9.58
CA ALA A 142 32.15 -11.29 9.99
C ALA A 142 32.79 -10.39 8.92
N LYS A 143 32.49 -10.62 7.63
CA LYS A 143 32.94 -9.79 6.51
C LYS A 143 32.11 -8.51 6.30
N GLY A 144 31.14 -8.23 7.18
CA GLY A 144 30.25 -7.07 7.09
C GLY A 144 29.06 -7.23 6.15
N LEU A 145 29.00 -8.32 5.37
CA LEU A 145 27.90 -8.64 4.45
C LEU A 145 26.70 -9.23 5.19
N TRP A 146 25.51 -8.90 4.69
CA TRP A 146 24.24 -9.41 5.16
C TRP A 146 23.83 -10.70 4.47
N THR A 147 23.14 -11.51 5.26
CA THR A 147 22.37 -12.66 4.85
C THR A 147 20.90 -12.43 5.19
N VAL A 148 20.04 -12.64 4.21
CA VAL A 148 18.58 -12.63 4.34
C VAL A 148 18.11 -14.08 4.49
N HIS A 149 17.46 -14.39 5.61
CA HIS A 149 16.77 -15.65 5.85
C HIS A 149 15.28 -15.44 5.56
N ALA A 150 14.74 -16.30 4.71
CA ALA A 150 13.37 -16.18 4.25
C ALA A 150 12.68 -17.54 4.17
N VAL A 151 11.35 -17.50 4.14
CA VAL A 151 10.50 -18.67 3.89
C VAL A 151 9.71 -18.39 2.61
N ASN A 152 9.87 -19.27 1.62
CA ASN A 152 9.04 -19.25 0.43
C ASN A 152 7.80 -20.11 0.65
N SER A 153 6.63 -19.56 0.34
CA SER A 153 5.33 -20.23 0.46
C SER A 153 4.67 -20.38 -0.92
N THR A 154 5.35 -21.09 -1.83
CA THR A 154 4.74 -21.49 -3.11
C THR A 154 3.93 -22.77 -2.89
N SER A 155 2.74 -22.83 -3.50
CA SER A 155 1.83 -24.00 -3.47
C SER A 155 1.49 -24.54 -2.07
N GLY A 156 1.54 -23.69 -1.03
CA GLY A 156 1.20 -24.06 0.34
C GLY A 156 2.29 -24.83 1.10
N LYS A 157 3.48 -25.01 0.51
CA LYS A 157 4.64 -25.57 1.19
C LYS A 157 5.58 -24.46 1.61
N GLU A 158 6.01 -24.47 2.87
CA GLU A 158 7.00 -23.54 3.39
C GLU A 158 8.40 -24.11 3.22
N VAL A 159 9.25 -23.40 2.46
CA VAL A 159 10.64 -23.78 2.21
C VAL A 159 11.55 -22.69 2.72
N ALA A 160 12.42 -23.02 3.67
CA ALA A 160 13.44 -22.11 4.16
C ALA A 160 14.49 -21.84 3.06
N GLN A 161 14.84 -20.57 2.90
CA GLN A 161 15.79 -20.08 1.92
C GLN A 161 16.75 -19.10 2.57
N LYS A 162 17.99 -19.08 2.06
CA LYS A 162 19.06 -18.21 2.52
C LYS A 162 19.68 -17.50 1.33
N TYR A 163 19.76 -16.17 1.42
CA TYR A 163 20.36 -15.31 0.40
C TYR A 163 21.47 -14.50 1.05
N ALA A 164 22.72 -14.72 0.64
CA ALA A 164 23.88 -14.08 1.24
C ALA A 164 24.57 -13.12 0.26
N GLY A 165 25.41 -12.23 0.77
CA GLY A 165 26.27 -11.39 -0.04
C GLY A 165 25.73 -9.97 -0.29
N PHE A 166 24.81 -9.50 0.54
CA PHE A 166 24.29 -8.13 0.43
C PHE A 166 25.15 -7.15 1.23
N ASP A 167 25.54 -6.05 0.61
CA ASP A 167 26.20 -4.93 1.26
C ASP A 167 25.19 -4.13 2.10
N HIS A 168 23.95 -4.01 1.61
CA HIS A 168 22.88 -3.23 2.21
C HIS A 168 21.57 -4.01 2.31
N VAL A 169 20.76 -3.68 3.33
CA VAL A 169 19.40 -4.19 3.51
C VAL A 169 18.45 -3.03 3.77
N LEU A 170 17.43 -2.87 2.92
CA LEU A 170 16.45 -1.79 3.01
C LEU A 170 15.06 -2.37 3.32
N LEU A 171 14.44 -1.91 4.41
CA LEU A 171 13.11 -2.34 4.84
C LEU A 171 12.05 -1.37 4.32
N ALA A 172 11.28 -1.81 3.33
CA ALA A 172 10.16 -1.08 2.74
C ALA A 172 8.81 -1.72 3.12
N ILE A 173 8.67 -2.07 4.40
CA ILE A 173 7.52 -2.75 5.02
C ILE A 173 6.90 -1.87 6.12
N PRO A 174 5.66 -2.16 6.57
CA PRO A 174 5.05 -1.46 7.72
C PRO A 174 5.96 -1.42 8.95
N SER A 175 5.91 -0.33 9.72
CA SER A 175 6.76 -0.08 10.89
C SER A 175 6.82 -1.26 11.85
N VAL A 176 5.66 -1.81 12.25
CA VAL A 176 5.57 -2.97 13.15
C VAL A 176 6.20 -4.23 12.56
N GLN A 177 6.11 -4.43 11.23
CA GLN A 177 6.77 -5.57 10.57
C GLN A 177 8.30 -5.37 10.50
N ALA A 178 8.75 -4.14 10.23
CA ALA A 178 10.17 -3.80 10.27
C ALA A 178 10.76 -3.99 11.66
N GLU A 179 10.11 -3.47 12.69
CA GLU A 179 10.54 -3.58 14.09
C GLU A 179 10.65 -5.05 14.53
N ASN A 180 9.64 -5.86 14.25
CA ASN A 180 9.66 -7.29 14.56
C ASN A 180 10.80 -8.02 13.85
N LEU A 181 11.02 -7.73 12.56
CA LEU A 181 12.13 -8.32 11.81
C LEU A 181 13.48 -7.91 12.42
N LEU A 182 13.66 -6.64 12.74
CA LEU A 182 14.90 -6.13 13.34
C LEU A 182 15.17 -6.77 14.71
N LYS A 183 14.16 -6.88 15.57
CA LYS A 183 14.25 -7.56 16.87
C LYS A 183 14.63 -9.05 16.73
N ALA A 184 14.13 -9.73 15.69
CA ALA A 184 14.47 -11.12 15.40
C ALA A 184 15.89 -11.32 14.78
N SER A 185 16.59 -10.24 14.43
CA SER A 185 17.80 -10.27 13.59
C SER A 185 19.12 -10.03 14.35
N GLY A 186 19.11 -10.16 15.69
CA GLY A 186 20.31 -10.04 16.52
C GLY A 186 20.87 -8.62 16.64
N LYS A 187 22.00 -8.47 17.34
CA LYS A 187 22.51 -7.17 17.81
C LYS A 187 22.83 -6.18 16.68
N GLU A 188 23.42 -6.62 15.57
CA GLU A 188 23.79 -5.72 14.47
C GLU A 188 22.57 -5.03 13.82
N ALA A 189 21.43 -5.71 13.77
CA ALA A 189 20.17 -5.15 13.29
C ALA A 189 19.39 -4.42 14.40
N ALA A 190 19.38 -4.99 15.62
CA ALA A 190 18.60 -4.50 16.75
C ALA A 190 19.24 -3.34 17.54
N ASN A 191 20.54 -3.06 17.37
CA ASN A 191 21.24 -1.96 18.04
C ASN A 191 21.18 -0.65 17.25
N ALA A 192 20.41 -0.63 16.18
CA ALA A 192 20.35 0.55 15.38
C ALA A 192 19.54 1.63 16.15
N GLN A 193 20.13 2.81 16.31
CA GLN A 193 19.68 3.86 17.25
C GLN A 193 18.23 4.33 16.99
N TRP A 194 17.74 4.14 15.77
CA TRP A 194 16.38 4.46 15.34
C TRP A 194 15.25 3.56 15.86
N LEU A 195 15.53 2.37 16.40
CA LEU A 195 14.45 1.46 16.80
C LEU A 195 13.53 2.09 17.84
N LYS A 196 14.10 2.81 18.81
CA LYS A 196 13.33 3.59 19.79
C LYS A 196 12.49 4.71 19.16
N ALA A 197 12.94 5.28 18.04
CA ALA A 197 12.17 6.30 17.35
C ALA A 197 10.93 5.71 16.65
N MET A 198 10.98 4.43 16.26
CA MET A 198 9.85 3.72 15.66
C MET A 198 8.69 3.50 16.66
N ASP A 199 8.96 3.48 17.97
CA ASP A 199 7.92 3.33 19.02
C ASP A 199 6.87 4.45 18.98
N ALA A 200 7.24 5.64 18.46
CA ALA A 200 6.33 6.78 18.34
C ALA A 200 5.43 6.71 17.09
N VAL A 201 5.66 5.74 16.20
CA VAL A 201 4.90 5.60 14.95
C VAL A 201 3.61 4.85 15.21
N ASP A 202 2.48 5.53 15.02
CA ASP A 202 1.16 4.93 15.16
C ASP A 202 0.56 4.64 13.77
N VAL A 203 0.07 3.41 13.59
CA VAL A 203 -0.55 2.95 12.34
C VAL A 203 -1.86 2.27 12.67
N ALA A 204 -2.97 2.89 12.25
CA ALA A 204 -4.29 2.37 12.47
C ALA A 204 -4.62 1.19 11.54
N PRO A 205 -5.41 0.21 12.03
CA PRO A 205 -5.99 -0.82 11.20
C PRO A 205 -7.18 -0.29 10.39
N SER A 206 -7.60 -1.05 9.37
CA SER A 206 -8.82 -0.79 8.62
C SER A 206 -9.45 -2.08 8.12
N TRP A 207 -10.74 -2.25 8.39
CA TRP A 207 -11.57 -3.23 7.69
C TRP A 207 -12.07 -2.65 6.37
N THR A 208 -11.96 -3.42 5.29
CA THR A 208 -12.52 -3.06 3.99
C THR A 208 -13.56 -4.08 3.58
N LEU A 209 -14.76 -3.62 3.22
CA LEU A 209 -15.83 -4.40 2.60
C LEU A 209 -15.82 -4.14 1.09
N MET A 210 -15.88 -5.22 0.31
CA MET A 210 -16.02 -5.24 -1.14
C MET A 210 -17.35 -5.89 -1.48
N LEU A 211 -18.15 -5.27 -2.33
CA LEU A 211 -19.47 -5.80 -2.69
C LEU A 211 -19.85 -5.53 -4.15
N ALA A 212 -20.63 -6.44 -4.76
CA ALA A 212 -21.08 -6.33 -6.15
C ALA A 212 -22.59 -6.55 -6.32
N PHE A 213 -23.18 -5.80 -7.25
CA PHE A 213 -24.57 -5.88 -7.69
C PHE A 213 -24.63 -6.09 -9.21
N PRO A 214 -24.37 -7.31 -9.71
CA PRO A 214 -24.35 -7.59 -11.15
C PRO A 214 -25.67 -7.27 -11.87
N ASN A 215 -26.79 -7.40 -11.17
CA ASN A 215 -28.12 -7.12 -11.73
C ASN A 215 -28.44 -5.62 -11.85
N ALA A 216 -27.63 -4.74 -11.26
CA ALA A 216 -27.78 -3.28 -11.31
C ALA A 216 -27.03 -2.64 -12.48
N THR A 217 -26.88 -3.36 -13.59
CA THR A 217 -26.15 -2.92 -14.79
C THR A 217 -27.05 -2.58 -15.98
N GLN A 218 -28.37 -2.63 -15.79
CA GLN A 218 -29.33 -2.31 -16.85
C GLN A 218 -29.30 -0.81 -17.18
N PRO A 219 -29.44 -0.41 -18.48
CA PRO A 219 -29.22 0.97 -18.94
C PRO A 219 -30.01 2.10 -18.24
N ASN A 220 -31.04 1.78 -17.45
CA ASN A 220 -31.85 2.76 -16.72
C ASN A 220 -31.97 2.46 -15.21
N LEU A 221 -31.26 1.45 -14.71
CA LEU A 221 -31.30 1.06 -13.30
C LEU A 221 -30.11 1.64 -12.57
N HIS A 222 -30.32 2.76 -11.88
CA HIS A 222 -29.33 3.31 -10.95
C HIS A 222 -29.75 2.95 -9.53
N ILE A 223 -28.89 2.20 -8.82
CA ILE A 223 -29.11 1.90 -7.40
C ILE A 223 -28.33 2.88 -6.53
N GLY A 224 -28.99 3.36 -5.47
CA GLY A 224 -28.37 4.21 -4.46
C GLY A 224 -27.99 5.60 -4.97
N PRO A 225 -26.91 6.19 -4.43
CA PRO A 225 -26.61 7.60 -4.60
C PRO A 225 -26.10 7.93 -6.00
N GLN A 226 -26.23 9.20 -6.41
CA GLN A 226 -25.69 9.72 -7.68
C GLN A 226 -24.19 10.07 -7.63
N TRP A 227 -23.56 9.93 -6.45
CA TRP A 227 -22.14 10.17 -6.27
C TRP A 227 -21.33 8.87 -6.35
N ASN A 228 -20.05 9.01 -6.72
CA ASN A 228 -19.13 7.89 -6.93
C ASN A 228 -18.13 7.69 -5.80
N ALA A 229 -17.94 8.70 -4.95
CA ALA A 229 -17.01 8.65 -3.83
C ALA A 229 -17.51 9.53 -2.68
N ALA A 230 -17.31 9.08 -1.46
CA ALA A 230 -17.64 9.86 -0.27
C ALA A 230 -16.72 9.52 0.90
N ARG A 231 -16.40 10.56 1.68
CA ARG A 231 -15.98 10.43 3.07
C ARG A 231 -17.22 10.46 3.95
N SER A 232 -17.12 9.94 5.16
CA SER A 232 -18.21 10.01 6.11
C SER A 232 -17.69 10.23 7.54
N ILE A 233 -18.51 10.92 8.34
CA ILE A 233 -18.35 11.01 9.80
C ILE A 233 -19.16 9.91 10.52
N HIS A 234 -19.71 8.95 9.79
CA HIS A 234 -20.38 7.78 10.34
C HIS A 234 -19.42 6.97 11.22
N HIS A 235 -19.88 6.60 12.41
CA HIS A 235 -19.06 5.92 13.43
C HIS A 235 -18.31 4.67 12.90
N ARG A 236 -18.89 3.94 11.93
CA ARG A 236 -18.27 2.74 11.33
C ARG A 236 -17.51 2.96 10.03
N ILE A 237 -17.93 3.87 9.17
CA ILE A 237 -17.45 3.95 7.77
C ILE A 237 -16.79 5.31 7.57
N ALA A 238 -15.53 5.29 7.15
CA ALA A 238 -14.78 6.50 6.83
C ALA A 238 -14.80 6.83 5.34
N TRP A 239 -14.95 5.83 4.46
CA TRP A 239 -14.86 6.01 3.02
C TRP A 239 -15.70 5.01 2.23
N LEU A 240 -16.27 5.48 1.12
CA LEU A 240 -16.97 4.69 0.11
C LEU A 240 -16.51 5.10 -1.28
N ALA A 241 -16.27 4.12 -2.16
CA ALA A 241 -16.01 4.34 -3.57
C ALA A 241 -16.76 3.33 -4.45
N ARG A 242 -17.36 3.84 -5.52
CA ARG A 242 -17.94 3.06 -6.60
C ARG A 242 -16.83 2.68 -7.58
N GLU A 243 -16.45 1.40 -7.60
CA GLU A 243 -15.36 0.89 -8.44
C GLU A 243 -15.67 1.04 -9.93
N SER A 244 -16.93 0.84 -10.35
CA SER A 244 -17.35 0.98 -11.76
C SER A 244 -17.17 2.41 -12.32
N SER A 245 -17.02 3.41 -11.45
CA SER A 245 -16.78 4.80 -11.86
C SER A 245 -15.30 5.12 -12.14
N LYS A 246 -14.37 4.26 -11.71
CA LYS A 246 -12.93 4.50 -11.87
C LYS A 246 -12.51 4.19 -13.32
N PRO A 247 -11.62 4.99 -13.94
CA PRO A 247 -11.11 4.73 -15.28
C PRO A 247 -10.62 3.30 -15.49
N GLY A 248 -11.08 2.64 -16.56
CA GLY A 248 -10.65 1.29 -16.92
C GLY A 248 -11.19 0.15 -16.05
N ARG A 249 -12.16 0.41 -15.16
CA ARG A 249 -12.90 -0.63 -14.43
C ARG A 249 -14.13 -1.06 -15.23
N GLY A 250 -14.54 -2.32 -15.07
CA GLY A 250 -15.72 -2.86 -15.75
C GLY A 250 -17.04 -2.26 -15.24
N LYS A 251 -18.11 -2.37 -16.05
CA LYS A 251 -19.42 -1.74 -15.79
C LYS A 251 -20.23 -2.31 -14.62
N VAL A 252 -19.92 -3.53 -14.14
CA VAL A 252 -20.63 -4.14 -13.01
C VAL A 252 -20.58 -3.23 -11.79
N GLU A 253 -21.74 -2.93 -11.23
CA GLU A 253 -21.89 -2.07 -10.06
C GLU A 253 -21.20 -2.71 -8.86
N ARG A 254 -20.15 -2.04 -8.37
CA ARG A 254 -19.23 -2.54 -7.35
C ARG A 254 -18.84 -1.41 -6.41
N TRP A 255 -18.74 -1.73 -5.14
CA TRP A 255 -18.33 -0.78 -4.11
C TRP A 255 -17.18 -1.33 -3.28
N THR A 256 -16.26 -0.43 -2.95
CA THR A 256 -15.30 -0.61 -1.87
C THR A 256 -15.65 0.35 -0.74
N VAL A 257 -15.77 -0.19 0.47
CA VAL A 257 -16.18 0.54 1.68
C VAL A 257 -15.11 0.31 2.74
N GLN A 258 -14.53 1.38 3.28
CA GLN A 258 -13.49 1.30 4.29
C GLN A 258 -14.01 1.82 5.63
N ALA A 259 -13.84 0.99 6.65
CA ALA A 259 -14.22 1.31 8.01
C ALA A 259 -13.32 2.39 8.61
N SER A 260 -13.84 3.12 9.60
CA SER A 260 -13.08 4.09 10.37
C SER A 260 -11.97 3.40 11.17
N ALA A 261 -10.90 4.14 11.47
CA ALA A 261 -9.78 3.64 12.27
C ALA A 261 -10.23 3.23 13.68
N ALA A 262 -11.05 4.07 14.33
CA ALA A 262 -11.59 3.80 15.67
C ALA A 262 -12.41 2.50 15.69
N TRP A 263 -13.36 2.35 14.77
CA TRP A 263 -14.20 1.16 14.68
C TRP A 263 -13.40 -0.09 14.32
N SER A 264 -12.43 0.04 13.41
CA SER A 264 -11.57 -1.09 13.01
C SER A 264 -10.66 -1.56 14.14
N THR A 265 -10.25 -0.65 15.03
CA THR A 265 -9.47 -0.98 16.23
C THR A 265 -10.32 -1.75 17.23
N GLU A 266 -11.54 -1.29 17.51
CA GLU A 266 -12.49 -1.96 18.41
C GLU A 266 -12.84 -3.38 17.92
N HIS A 267 -12.96 -3.56 16.60
CA HIS A 267 -13.36 -4.83 15.98
C HIS A 267 -12.20 -5.56 15.29
N ILE A 268 -10.96 -5.34 15.72
CA ILE A 268 -9.79 -5.93 15.05
C ILE A 268 -9.79 -7.46 15.14
N THR A 269 -10.30 -8.02 16.24
CA THR A 269 -10.38 -9.47 16.52
C THR A 269 -11.72 -10.09 16.13
N ASP A 270 -12.69 -9.30 15.68
CA ASP A 270 -13.99 -9.83 15.24
C ASP A 270 -13.84 -10.76 14.02
N THR A 271 -14.77 -11.71 13.90
CA THR A 271 -14.83 -12.63 12.76
C THR A 271 -15.24 -11.90 11.47
N GLU A 272 -14.79 -12.41 10.32
CA GLU A 272 -15.16 -11.84 9.02
C GLU A 272 -16.67 -11.75 8.82
N ALA A 273 -17.42 -12.78 9.26
CA ALA A 273 -18.88 -12.80 9.18
C ALA A 273 -19.53 -11.66 9.98
N ARG A 274 -19.04 -11.41 11.21
CA ARG A 274 -19.55 -10.35 12.09
C ARG A 274 -19.24 -8.97 11.52
N VAL A 275 -18.02 -8.75 11.05
CA VAL A 275 -17.62 -7.48 10.41
C VAL A 275 -18.43 -7.23 9.14
N LYS A 276 -18.56 -8.25 8.29
CA LYS A 276 -19.34 -8.18 7.05
C LYS A 276 -20.77 -7.74 7.31
N ALA A 277 -21.46 -8.36 8.27
CA ALA A 277 -22.83 -7.99 8.62
C ALA A 277 -22.94 -6.53 9.12
N LYS A 278 -22.02 -6.10 10.00
CA LYS A 278 -22.03 -4.73 10.55
C LYS A 278 -21.74 -3.66 9.48
N LEU A 279 -20.83 -3.95 8.54
CA LEU A 279 -20.47 -3.02 7.46
C LEU A 279 -21.52 -2.99 6.35
N LEU A 280 -22.19 -4.10 6.04
CA LEU A 280 -23.32 -4.12 5.10
C LEU A 280 -24.47 -3.26 5.60
N ARG A 281 -24.79 -3.36 6.90
CA ARG A 281 -25.82 -2.51 7.52
C ARG A 281 -25.46 -1.02 7.41
N ALA A 282 -24.23 -0.65 7.78
CA ALA A 282 -23.77 0.73 7.69
C ALA A 282 -23.71 1.24 6.25
N PHE A 283 -23.35 0.38 5.28
CA PHE A 283 -23.40 0.71 3.86
C PHE A 283 -24.84 1.02 3.41
N ALA A 284 -25.81 0.18 3.79
CA ALA A 284 -27.22 0.41 3.46
C ALA A 284 -27.76 1.69 4.10
N GLU A 285 -27.37 1.99 5.35
CA GLU A 285 -27.71 3.23 6.06
C GLU A 285 -27.18 4.47 5.29
N LEU A 286 -25.92 4.45 4.83
CA LEU A 286 -25.30 5.60 4.15
C LEU A 286 -25.70 5.77 2.69
N THR A 287 -26.06 4.69 1.99
CA THR A 287 -26.31 4.73 0.54
C THR A 287 -27.78 4.59 0.17
N GLY A 288 -28.62 4.14 1.10
CA GLY A 288 -30.00 3.74 0.82
C GLY A 288 -30.14 2.46 0.00
N ILE A 289 -29.04 1.79 -0.37
CA ILE A 289 -29.08 0.52 -1.12
C ILE A 289 -29.48 -0.60 -0.16
N ARG A 290 -30.70 -1.11 -0.31
CA ARG A 290 -31.24 -2.22 0.47
C ARG A 290 -31.23 -3.57 -0.26
N ALA A 291 -30.85 -3.56 -1.54
CA ALA A 291 -30.71 -4.79 -2.32
C ALA A 291 -29.61 -5.68 -1.70
N GLU A 292 -29.80 -7.00 -1.77
CA GLU A 292 -28.78 -7.95 -1.36
C GLU A 292 -27.67 -8.03 -2.41
N PRO A 293 -26.39 -7.84 -2.05
CA PRO A 293 -25.27 -7.98 -2.98
C PRO A 293 -25.02 -9.46 -3.34
N ALA A 294 -24.83 -9.74 -4.62
CA ALA A 294 -24.50 -11.10 -5.10
C ALA A 294 -23.07 -11.54 -4.71
N HIS A 295 -22.23 -10.58 -4.33
CA HIS A 295 -20.88 -10.84 -3.83
C HIS A 295 -20.55 -9.92 -2.68
N THR A 296 -19.96 -10.50 -1.64
CA THR A 296 -19.40 -9.75 -0.51
C THR A 296 -18.12 -10.40 -0.02
N GLN A 297 -17.11 -9.59 0.22
CA GLN A 297 -15.86 -10.02 0.84
C GLN A 297 -15.36 -8.93 1.77
N VAL A 298 -14.73 -9.31 2.87
CA VAL A 298 -14.03 -8.38 3.76
C VAL A 298 -12.54 -8.64 3.77
N HIS A 299 -11.75 -7.61 4.06
CA HIS A 299 -10.31 -7.71 4.25
C HIS A 299 -9.87 -6.87 5.45
N ARG A 300 -8.96 -7.44 6.26
CA ARG A 300 -8.40 -6.79 7.45
C ARG A 300 -6.99 -6.30 7.16
N TRP A 301 -6.82 -4.98 7.02
CA TRP A 301 -5.53 -4.33 7.03
C TRP A 301 -5.12 -4.04 8.47
N LEU A 302 -4.17 -4.79 9.03
CA LEU A 302 -3.65 -4.53 10.38
C LEU A 302 -2.88 -3.21 10.45
N TYR A 303 -2.18 -2.85 9.38
CA TYR A 303 -1.31 -1.68 9.29
C TYR A 303 -1.75 -0.82 8.09
N ALA A 304 -2.94 -0.23 8.17
CA ALA A 304 -3.59 0.39 7.02
C ALA A 304 -3.09 1.81 6.77
N LYS A 305 -3.14 2.64 7.80
CA LYS A 305 -2.98 4.09 7.69
C LYS A 305 -2.17 4.64 8.86
N THR A 306 -1.02 5.24 8.56
CA THR A 306 -0.24 5.99 9.54
C THR A 306 -1.05 7.16 10.10
N ILE A 307 -1.16 7.20 11.42
CA ILE A 307 -1.77 8.28 12.18
C ILE A 307 -0.69 9.26 12.61
N THR A 308 0.37 8.74 13.23
CA THR A 308 1.54 9.51 13.66
C THR A 308 2.75 9.02 12.89
N PRO A 309 3.26 9.80 11.91
CA PRO A 309 4.47 9.43 11.19
C PRO A 309 5.72 9.68 12.03
N LEU A 310 6.82 9.07 11.62
CA LEU A 310 8.12 9.27 12.27
C LEU A 310 8.63 10.73 12.15
N GLY A 311 8.31 11.41 11.04
CA GLY A 311 8.68 12.82 10.81
C GLY A 311 10.00 13.01 10.06
N VAL A 312 10.65 11.94 9.60
CA VAL A 312 11.85 11.98 8.74
C VAL A 312 11.63 11.11 7.52
N SER A 313 12.15 11.50 6.35
CA SER A 313 11.84 10.84 5.07
C SER A 313 12.25 9.38 5.01
N HIS A 314 13.33 9.03 5.67
CA HIS A 314 13.86 7.69 5.81
C HIS A 314 14.78 7.67 7.02
N GLN A 315 15.28 6.50 7.36
CA GLN A 315 16.41 6.38 8.26
C GLN A 315 17.40 5.40 7.62
N TYR A 316 18.69 5.61 7.86
CA TYR A 316 19.75 4.86 7.20
C TYR A 316 21.01 4.87 8.04
N ASN A 317 21.59 3.70 8.26
CA ASN A 317 22.88 3.54 8.91
C ASN A 317 23.94 3.15 7.86
N PRO A 318 24.81 4.08 7.43
CA PRO A 318 25.83 3.77 6.43
C PRO A 318 26.91 2.80 6.95
N ALA A 319 27.14 2.72 8.27
CA ALA A 319 28.18 1.86 8.83
C ALA A 319 27.88 0.36 8.68
N ASN A 320 26.59 0.00 8.67
CA ASN A 320 26.16 -1.37 8.46
C ASN A 320 25.21 -1.53 7.27
N GLY A 321 24.91 -0.47 6.51
CA GLY A 321 24.09 -0.53 5.30
C GLY A 321 22.60 -0.82 5.52
N LEU A 322 22.08 -0.65 6.73
CA LEU A 322 20.68 -0.91 7.06
C LEU A 322 19.81 0.34 6.84
N GLY A 323 18.69 0.20 6.13
CA GLY A 323 17.75 1.24 5.71
C GLY A 323 16.30 0.94 6.11
N THR A 324 15.48 1.94 6.43
CA THR A 324 14.01 1.82 6.48
C THR A 324 13.37 2.96 5.71
N CYS A 325 12.30 2.63 4.98
CA CYS A 325 11.46 3.57 4.26
C CYS A 325 10.02 3.05 4.22
N GLY A 326 9.09 3.93 3.86
CA GLY A 326 7.67 3.65 3.80
C GLY A 326 6.86 4.91 3.99
N ASP A 327 5.55 4.85 3.75
CA ASP A 327 4.67 5.98 4.07
C ASP A 327 4.82 6.41 5.52
N TRP A 328 4.93 5.48 6.47
CA TRP A 328 5.01 5.73 7.91
C TRP A 328 6.15 6.65 8.37
N HIS A 329 7.12 6.92 7.50
CA HIS A 329 8.14 7.94 7.70
C HIS A 329 7.59 9.37 7.60
N LEU A 330 6.66 9.62 6.68
CA LEU A 330 6.17 10.95 6.30
C LEU A 330 4.66 11.15 6.49
N GLY A 331 3.87 10.08 6.41
CA GLY A 331 2.42 10.12 6.45
C GLY A 331 1.78 8.79 6.03
N HIS A 332 0.73 8.87 5.22
CA HIS A 332 -0.08 7.71 4.84
C HIS A 332 -0.51 7.71 3.37
N ARG A 333 -0.01 8.67 2.58
CA ARG A 333 -0.33 8.77 1.14
C ARG A 333 0.60 7.86 0.34
N VAL A 334 0.16 7.47 -0.86
CA VAL A 334 1.02 6.81 -1.85
C VAL A 334 2.29 7.63 -2.13
N GLU A 335 2.12 8.95 -2.21
CA GLU A 335 3.23 9.90 -2.38
C GLU A 335 4.23 9.87 -1.22
N ASP A 336 3.76 9.77 0.03
CA ASP A 336 4.65 9.69 1.21
C ASP A 336 5.56 8.44 1.10
N ALA A 337 4.99 7.30 0.70
CA ALA A 337 5.76 6.08 0.46
C ALA A 337 6.73 6.21 -0.73
N PHE A 338 6.30 6.82 -1.84
CA PHE A 338 7.16 7.08 -2.99
C PHE A 338 8.38 7.92 -2.58
N VAL A 339 8.13 9.07 -1.92
CA VAL A 339 9.19 10.00 -1.50
C VAL A 339 10.14 9.31 -0.53
N SER A 340 9.61 8.59 0.46
CA SER A 340 10.44 7.86 1.43
C SER A 340 11.35 6.83 0.76
N GLY A 341 10.82 6.05 -0.20
CA GLY A 341 11.60 5.07 -0.97
C GLY A 341 12.68 5.71 -1.84
N LEU A 342 12.36 6.83 -2.49
CA LEU A 342 13.31 7.60 -3.29
C LEU A 342 14.44 8.17 -2.43
N GLU A 343 14.10 8.79 -1.31
CA GLU A 343 15.06 9.42 -0.39
C GLU A 343 16.06 8.40 0.18
N LEU A 344 15.58 7.22 0.60
CA LEU A 344 16.48 6.16 1.06
C LEU A 344 17.44 5.69 -0.03
N ALA A 345 16.94 5.50 -1.26
CA ALA A 345 17.80 5.10 -2.38
C ALA A 345 18.87 6.17 -2.69
N LEU A 346 18.50 7.45 -2.65
CA LEU A 346 19.46 8.54 -2.84
C LEU A 346 20.52 8.58 -1.73
N ALA A 347 20.14 8.34 -0.47
CA ALA A 347 21.09 8.27 0.64
C ALA A 347 22.10 7.12 0.48
N VAL A 348 21.65 5.95 0.03
CA VAL A 348 22.53 4.81 -0.30
C VAL A 348 23.50 5.18 -1.42
N CYS A 349 23.02 5.77 -2.51
CA CYS A 349 23.86 6.21 -3.63
C CYS A 349 24.91 7.25 -3.20
N GLN A 350 24.55 8.17 -2.30
CA GLN A 350 25.49 9.17 -1.77
C GLN A 350 26.57 8.52 -0.89
N SER A 351 26.20 7.54 -0.08
CA SER A 351 27.14 6.76 0.73
C SER A 351 28.14 5.99 -0.13
N ALA A 352 27.67 5.39 -1.24
CA ALA A 352 28.48 4.60 -2.15
C ALA A 352 29.51 5.41 -2.97
N LYS A 353 29.36 6.73 -3.03
CA LYS A 353 30.31 7.66 -3.68
C LYS A 353 31.40 8.17 -2.72
N ARG A 354 31.19 8.00 -1.40
CA ARG A 354 32.13 8.44 -0.36
C ARG A 354 33.11 7.33 0.06
N LEU A 355 32.83 6.09 -0.34
CA LEU A 355 33.71 4.92 -0.28
C LEU A 355 34.39 4.75 -1.63
#